data_AF-A0A8H4VKB8-F1
#
_entry.id   AF-A0A8H4VKB8-F1
#
_cell.length_a   1.000
_cell.length_b   1.000
_cell.length_c   1.000
_cell.angle_alpha   90.00
_cell.angle_beta   90.00
_cell.angle_gamma   90.00
#
_symmetry.space_group_name_H-M   'P 1'
#
loop_
_entity.id
_entity.type
_entity.pdbx_description
1 polymer ?
#
loop_
_entity_poly.entity_id
_entity_poly.type
_entity_poly.pdbx_seq_one_letter_code
_entity_poly.pdbx_strand_id
1 'polypeptide(L)'
;MSITEDGKLASGGIDGVRIWDMRSIVGKHVPPAWKVLQLSRPCGAGDHGPTTTLVWIRREDEPEDVLAYEETYSARLANPGEITAIAFDSASNRLAILNRNSVVSLLCVGPKLDLHPIFTVVLKDHIPKALAFSQSGEVQAVYTFGLYDGVIYTLSGRDGKIEDQQQTRCRIGNVSANLRRGVFCLDDLAQGMALYQYSSWD
;
A
#
# COMPACT_ATOMS: atom_id res chain seq x y z
N MET A 1 -4.99 7.88 1.75
CA MET A 1 -4.06 8.82 2.42
C MET A 1 -2.90 8.01 2.96
N SER A 2 -1.70 8.57 3.02
CA SER A 2 -0.51 7.92 3.61
C SER A 2 0.36 8.98 4.28
N ILE A 3 1.12 8.62 5.32
CA ILE A 3 2.02 9.54 6.02
C ILE A 3 3.43 8.93 6.09
N THR A 4 4.45 9.75 5.87
CA THR A 4 5.85 9.37 6.01
C THR A 4 6.31 9.52 7.47
N GLU A 5 7.39 8.83 7.85
CA GLU A 5 7.98 8.95 9.20
C GLU A 5 8.46 10.37 9.51
N ASP A 6 8.88 11.11 8.48
CA ASP A 6 9.26 12.51 8.59
C ASP A 6 8.06 13.48 8.66
N GLY A 7 6.83 12.97 8.76
CA GLY A 7 5.62 13.76 9.03
C GLY A 7 5.00 14.43 7.81
N LYS A 8 5.29 13.96 6.60
CA LYS A 8 4.62 14.42 5.38
C LYS A 8 3.40 13.57 5.10
N LEU A 9 2.23 14.20 5.00
CA LEU A 9 0.97 13.54 4.70
C LEU A 9 0.66 13.68 3.22
N ALA A 10 0.31 12.59 2.56
CA ALA A 10 -0.26 12.57 1.22
C ALA A 10 -1.76 12.26 1.29
N SER A 11 -2.57 13.14 0.71
CA SER A 11 -4.02 12.93 0.55
C SER A 11 -4.42 13.00 -0.92
N GLY A 12 -5.21 12.04 -1.38
CA GLY A 12 -5.84 12.08 -2.70
C GLY A 12 -7.31 12.42 -2.62
N GLY A 13 -7.81 13.08 -3.67
CA GLY A 13 -9.20 13.47 -3.86
C GLY A 13 -9.52 13.64 -5.34
N ILE A 14 -10.75 14.09 -5.62
CA ILE A 14 -11.22 14.33 -7.00
C ILE A 14 -10.37 15.38 -7.74
N ASP A 15 -9.74 16.29 -7.01
CA ASP A 15 -8.87 17.35 -7.51
C ASP A 15 -7.38 16.96 -7.57
N GLY A 16 -7.09 15.65 -7.49
CA GLY A 16 -5.74 15.11 -7.52
C GLY A 16 -5.15 14.87 -6.12
N VAL A 17 -3.83 14.96 -6.00
CA VAL A 17 -3.11 14.66 -4.76
C VAL A 17 -2.45 15.91 -4.19
N ARG A 18 -2.48 16.00 -2.86
CA ARG A 18 -1.86 17.07 -2.08
C ARG A 18 -0.89 16.47 -1.08
N ILE A 19 0.27 17.12 -0.93
CA ILE A 19 1.25 16.82 0.11
C ILE A 19 1.23 17.92 1.16
N TRP A 20 1.24 17.53 2.43
CA TRP A 20 1.16 18.41 3.58
C TRP A 20 2.35 18.18 4.51
N ASP A 21 2.94 19.24 5.04
CA ASP A 21 3.91 19.12 6.14
C ASP A 21 3.20 19.23 7.50
N MET A 22 3.19 18.14 8.26
CA MET A 22 2.57 18.09 9.59
C MET A 22 3.52 18.53 10.71
N ARG A 23 4.84 18.65 10.48
CA ARG A 23 5.83 19.05 11.51
C ARG A 23 5.92 20.56 11.69
N SER A 24 5.59 21.33 10.64
CA SER A 24 5.34 22.77 10.71
C SER A 24 4.27 23.18 11.75
N ILE A 25 3.56 22.21 12.36
CA ILE A 25 2.52 22.39 13.38
C ILE A 25 3.11 22.52 14.80
N VAL A 26 4.36 22.11 15.07
CA VAL A 26 4.86 21.92 16.46
C VAL A 26 6.00 22.87 16.89
N GLY A 27 6.51 23.76 16.02
CA GLY A 27 7.68 24.61 16.30
C GLY A 27 7.43 26.12 16.45
N LYS A 28 7.29 26.59 17.71
CA LYS A 28 7.56 27.95 18.24
C LYS A 28 7.36 29.16 17.30
N HIS A 29 6.10 29.55 17.11
CA HIS A 29 5.53 30.91 17.12
C HIS A 29 4.15 30.74 16.50
N VAL A 30 3.08 30.81 17.31
CA VAL A 30 1.71 30.63 16.82
C VAL A 30 1.38 31.79 15.87
N PRO A 31 1.25 31.59 14.54
CA PRO A 31 0.49 32.51 13.73
C PRO A 31 -0.99 32.16 13.94
N PRO A 32 -1.92 33.10 13.74
CA PRO A 32 -3.34 32.78 13.90
C PRO A 32 -3.71 31.65 12.92
N ALA A 33 -4.40 30.63 13.43
CA ALA A 33 -5.15 29.65 12.66
C ALA A 33 -4.36 28.67 11.75
N TRP A 34 -4.13 27.44 12.25
CA TRP A 34 -4.22 26.15 11.51
C TRP A 34 -3.61 26.04 10.09
N LYS A 35 -2.52 26.76 9.81
CA LYS A 35 -1.89 26.75 8.49
C LYS A 35 -1.07 25.46 8.27
N VAL A 36 -1.76 24.36 7.94
CA VAL A 36 -1.13 23.18 7.33
C VAL A 36 -0.53 23.64 6.00
N LEU A 37 0.80 23.62 5.90
CA LEU A 37 1.48 24.04 4.68
C LEU A 37 1.31 22.94 3.62
N GLN A 38 0.56 23.24 2.57
CA GLN A 38 0.51 22.40 1.38
C GLN A 38 1.85 22.58 0.64
N LEU A 39 2.65 21.51 0.56
CA LEU A 39 3.98 21.53 -0.04
C LEU A 39 3.93 21.48 -1.57
N SER A 40 3.04 20.67 -2.14
CA SER A 40 3.00 20.44 -3.58
C SER A 40 1.64 19.92 -4.08
N ARG A 41 1.42 20.04 -5.40
CA ARG A 41 0.39 19.36 -6.18
C ARG A 41 1.07 18.63 -7.34
N PRO A 42 1.64 17.45 -7.05
CA PRO A 42 2.61 16.85 -7.94
C PRO A 42 2.02 16.26 -9.23
N CYS A 43 0.74 15.90 -9.22
CA CYS A 43 0.04 15.53 -10.45
C CYS A 43 -1.48 15.74 -10.35
N GLY A 44 -2.10 15.88 -11.52
CA GLY A 44 -3.54 15.82 -11.71
C GLY A 44 -4.01 14.36 -11.71
N ALA A 45 -3.79 13.60 -10.64
CA ALA A 45 -4.21 12.19 -10.60
C ALA A 45 -5.71 11.98 -10.89
N GLY A 46 -6.54 13.01 -10.64
CA GLY A 46 -7.94 13.04 -11.06
C GLY A 46 -8.13 12.99 -12.58
N ASP A 47 -7.16 13.49 -13.36
CA ASP A 47 -7.15 13.47 -14.83
C ASP A 47 -6.89 12.07 -15.39
N HIS A 48 -6.27 11.18 -14.59
CA HIS A 48 -6.08 9.76 -14.93
C HIS A 48 -7.32 8.89 -14.63
N GLY A 49 -8.33 9.47 -13.98
CA GLY A 49 -9.62 8.83 -13.72
C GLY A 49 -9.78 8.29 -12.29
N PRO A 50 -10.98 7.79 -11.96
CA PRO A 50 -11.44 7.55 -10.58
C PRO A 50 -10.78 6.34 -9.89
N THR A 51 -10.05 5.49 -10.61
CA THR A 51 -9.40 4.29 -10.08
C THR A 51 -7.88 4.38 -10.11
N THR A 52 -7.35 5.59 -10.00
CA THR A 52 -5.91 5.85 -9.96
C THR A 52 -5.41 5.77 -8.53
N THR A 53 -4.28 5.11 -8.30
CA THR A 53 -3.52 5.23 -7.05
C THR A 53 -2.13 5.74 -7.36
N LEU A 54 -1.61 6.58 -6.47
CA LEU A 54 -0.25 7.08 -6.54
C LEU A 54 0.61 6.42 -5.47
N VAL A 55 1.87 6.17 -5.82
CA VAL A 55 2.90 5.70 -4.91
C VAL A 55 4.05 6.68 -5.00
N TRP A 56 4.47 7.19 -3.85
CA TRP A 56 5.62 8.07 -3.73
C TRP A 56 6.78 7.27 -3.21
N ILE A 57 7.89 7.29 -3.94
CA ILE A 57 9.13 6.64 -3.54
C ILE A 57 10.17 7.73 -3.48
N ARG A 58 10.57 8.09 -2.26
CA ARG A 58 11.67 9.00 -2.04
C ARG A 58 12.96 8.21 -2.12
N ARG A 59 13.94 8.69 -2.88
CA ARG A 59 15.28 8.13 -2.82
C ARG A 59 16.01 8.68 -1.60
N GLU A 60 16.71 7.81 -0.87
CA GLU A 60 17.44 8.21 0.35
C GLU A 60 18.57 9.20 0.05
N ASP A 61 19.06 9.24 -1.19
CA ASP A 61 20.14 10.13 -1.62
C ASP A 61 19.68 11.55 -2.00
N GLU A 62 18.37 11.84 -1.99
CA GLU A 62 17.84 13.17 -2.30
C GLU A 62 17.78 14.10 -1.08
N PRO A 63 18.39 15.31 -1.16
CA PRO A 63 18.40 16.27 -0.06
C PRO A 63 16.98 16.74 0.31
N GLU A 64 16.72 16.86 1.61
CA GLU A 64 15.39 17.20 2.16
C GLU A 64 14.81 18.54 1.66
N ASP A 65 15.69 19.47 1.29
CA ASP A 65 15.31 20.83 0.90
C ASP A 65 14.87 20.95 -0.58
N VAL A 66 14.94 19.86 -1.36
CA VAL A 66 14.55 19.83 -2.78
C VAL A 66 13.47 18.77 -3.01
N LEU A 67 12.37 18.84 -2.27
CA LEU A 67 11.23 17.95 -2.50
C LEU A 67 10.38 18.46 -3.67
N ALA A 68 10.94 18.35 -4.87
CA ALA A 68 10.16 18.42 -6.11
C ALA A 68 9.56 17.02 -6.34
N TYR A 69 8.24 16.93 -6.15
CA TYR A 69 7.50 15.72 -6.45
C TYR A 69 7.01 15.79 -7.90
N GLU A 70 7.43 14.85 -8.73
CA GLU A 70 6.99 14.71 -10.12
C GLU A 70 6.45 13.30 -10.39
N GLU A 71 5.57 13.19 -11.37
CA GLU A 71 5.11 11.88 -11.85
C GLU A 71 6.17 11.28 -12.79
N THR A 72 6.76 10.16 -12.37
CA THR A 72 7.81 9.47 -13.16
C THR A 72 7.26 8.32 -14.00
N TYR A 73 6.15 7.71 -13.59
CA TYR A 73 5.59 6.52 -14.23
C TYR A 73 4.07 6.46 -14.06
N SER A 74 3.38 6.10 -15.14
CA SER A 74 1.93 5.86 -15.15
C SER A 74 1.63 4.62 -16.00
N ALA A 75 0.87 3.68 -15.45
CA ALA A 75 0.47 2.48 -16.18
C ALA A 75 -0.92 1.99 -15.78
N ARG A 76 -1.56 1.31 -16.72
CA ARG A 76 -2.83 0.61 -16.50
C ARG A 76 -2.56 -0.82 -16.06
N LEU A 77 -3.10 -1.19 -14.91
CA LEU A 77 -3.03 -2.56 -14.39
C LEU A 77 -3.94 -3.52 -15.18
N ALA A 78 -3.64 -4.81 -15.10
CA ALA A 78 -4.47 -5.85 -15.70
C ALA A 78 -5.85 -5.91 -15.03
N ASN A 79 -6.89 -6.17 -15.83
CA ASN A 79 -8.29 -6.21 -15.41
C ASN A 79 -8.65 -5.04 -14.45
N PRO A 80 -8.55 -3.80 -14.95
CA PRO A 80 -8.56 -2.61 -14.11
C PRO A 80 -9.86 -2.50 -13.32
N GLY A 81 -9.72 -2.25 -12.03
CA GLY A 81 -10.80 -1.99 -11.09
C GLY A 81 -10.31 -1.05 -10.01
N GLU A 82 -11.17 -0.75 -9.05
CA GLU A 82 -10.80 -0.01 -7.84
C GLU A 82 -9.58 -0.65 -7.17
N ILE A 83 -8.51 0.12 -6.97
CA ILE A 83 -7.33 -0.34 -6.22
C ILE A 83 -7.71 -0.36 -4.75
N THR A 84 -7.62 -1.54 -4.12
CA THR A 84 -8.08 -1.74 -2.74
C THR A 84 -6.93 -1.68 -1.73
N ALA A 85 -5.72 -2.01 -2.16
CA ALA A 85 -4.52 -1.91 -1.33
C ALA A 85 -3.25 -1.78 -2.18
N ILE A 86 -2.24 -1.16 -1.56
CA ILE A 86 -0.86 -1.11 -2.06
C ILE A 86 0.07 -1.38 -0.88
N ALA A 87 1.14 -2.14 -1.12
CA ALA A 87 2.24 -2.30 -0.19
C ALA A 87 3.56 -2.12 -0.93
N PHE A 88 4.52 -1.44 -0.29
CA PHE A 88 5.89 -1.30 -0.77
C PHE A 88 6.85 -1.92 0.23
N ASP A 89 7.77 -2.76 -0.24
CA ASP A 89 8.88 -3.27 0.56
C ASP A 89 10.19 -2.62 0.10
N SER A 90 10.74 -1.77 0.98
CA SER A 90 12.00 -1.07 0.73
C SER A 90 13.21 -1.99 0.67
N ALA A 91 13.16 -3.16 1.31
CA ALA A 91 14.29 -4.08 1.33
C ALA A 91 14.51 -4.75 -0.04
N SER A 92 13.43 -5.02 -0.77
CA SER A 92 13.46 -5.64 -2.09
C SER A 92 13.12 -4.69 -3.24
N ASN A 93 12.79 -3.43 -2.96
CA ASN A 93 12.26 -2.45 -3.92
C ASN A 93 11.06 -3.00 -4.70
N ARG A 94 10.16 -3.70 -4.02
CA ARG A 94 8.99 -4.30 -4.64
C ARG A 94 7.72 -3.59 -4.25
N LEU A 95 6.85 -3.42 -5.24
CA LEU A 95 5.54 -2.80 -5.11
C LEU A 95 4.47 -3.83 -5.43
N ALA A 96 3.64 -4.17 -4.44
CA ALA A 96 2.47 -5.00 -4.61
C ALA A 96 1.23 -4.13 -4.71
N ILE A 97 0.35 -4.44 -5.67
CA ILE A 97 -0.90 -3.73 -5.90
C ILE A 97 -2.05 -4.73 -5.99
N LEU A 98 -3.14 -4.45 -5.29
CA LEU A 98 -4.40 -5.19 -5.38
C LEU A 98 -5.50 -4.34 -5.99
N ASN A 99 -6.39 -4.98 -6.74
CA ASN A 99 -7.64 -4.38 -7.14
C ASN A 99 -8.87 -5.23 -6.78
N ARG A 100 -10.04 -4.60 -6.86
CA ARG A 100 -11.34 -5.19 -6.54
C ARG A 100 -11.77 -6.32 -7.48
N ASN A 101 -11.15 -6.43 -8.65
CA ASN A 101 -11.35 -7.54 -9.59
C ASN A 101 -10.42 -8.73 -9.28
N SER A 102 -9.92 -8.79 -8.05
CA SER A 102 -9.12 -9.90 -7.53
C SER A 102 -7.75 -10.06 -8.19
N VAL A 103 -7.23 -8.99 -8.78
CA VAL A 103 -5.90 -9.01 -9.38
C VAL A 103 -4.85 -8.60 -8.36
N VAL A 104 -3.79 -9.40 -8.27
CA VAL A 104 -2.56 -9.08 -7.55
C VAL A 104 -1.44 -8.89 -8.56
N SER A 105 -0.86 -7.71 -8.58
CA SER A 105 0.32 -7.40 -9.38
C SER A 105 1.51 -7.13 -8.48
N LEU A 106 2.64 -7.79 -8.75
CA LEU A 106 3.91 -7.50 -8.10
C LEU A 106 4.87 -6.90 -9.13
N LEU A 107 5.44 -5.75 -8.78
CA LEU A 107 6.33 -4.97 -9.63
C LEU A 107 7.66 -4.75 -8.89
N CYS A 108 8.76 -4.71 -9.64
CA CYS A 108 10.06 -4.21 -9.16
C CYS A 108 10.17 -2.73 -9.52
N VAL A 109 10.65 -1.92 -8.58
CA VAL A 109 10.93 -0.50 -8.78
C VAL A 109 12.40 -0.35 -9.17
N GLY A 110 12.63 0.09 -10.41
CA GLY A 110 13.95 0.34 -10.95
C GLY A 110 14.60 1.61 -10.38
N PRO A 111 15.91 1.83 -10.63
CA PRO A 111 16.66 2.98 -10.10
C PRO A 111 16.20 4.32 -10.69
N LYS A 112 15.44 4.30 -11.80
CA LYS A 112 14.84 5.49 -12.41
C LYS A 112 13.36 5.65 -12.03
N LEU A 113 12.90 4.93 -11.01
CA LEU A 113 11.50 4.85 -10.59
C LEU A 113 10.56 4.32 -11.70
N ASP A 114 11.11 3.52 -12.62
CA ASP A 114 10.37 2.74 -13.59
C ASP A 114 9.86 1.43 -12.96
N LEU A 115 8.66 1.00 -13.35
CA LEU A 115 8.05 -0.23 -12.82
C LEU A 115 8.23 -1.39 -13.79
N HIS A 116 8.81 -2.48 -13.31
CA HIS A 116 8.99 -3.72 -14.06
C HIS A 116 8.09 -4.84 -13.50
N PRO A 117 7.18 -5.41 -14.30
CA PRO A 117 6.34 -6.51 -13.83
C PRO A 117 7.15 -7.74 -13.44
N ILE A 118 6.89 -8.29 -12.26
CA ILE A 118 7.36 -9.60 -11.82
C ILE A 118 6.29 -10.65 -12.14
N PHE A 119 5.08 -10.45 -11.61
CA PHE A 119 3.92 -11.29 -11.96
C PHE A 119 2.62 -10.52 -11.85
N THR A 120 1.56 -11.09 -12.43
CA THR A 120 0.17 -10.68 -12.19
C THR A 120 -0.71 -11.93 -12.17
N VAL A 121 -1.49 -12.09 -11.10
CA VAL A 121 -2.37 -13.24 -10.89
C VAL A 121 -3.78 -12.78 -10.55
N VAL A 122 -4.78 -13.62 -10.89
CA VAL A 122 -6.18 -13.40 -10.54
C VAL A 122 -6.58 -14.44 -9.52
N LEU A 123 -6.98 -13.99 -8.32
CA LEU A 123 -7.47 -14.85 -7.26
C LEU A 123 -8.98 -15.04 -7.42
N LYS A 124 -9.41 -16.24 -7.79
CA LYS A 124 -10.82 -16.49 -8.06
C LYS A 124 -11.66 -16.34 -6.78
N ASP A 125 -12.81 -15.68 -6.90
CA ASP A 125 -13.81 -15.50 -5.83
C ASP A 125 -13.26 -14.80 -4.56
N HIS A 126 -12.14 -14.08 -4.69
CA HIS A 126 -11.44 -13.44 -3.59
C HIS A 126 -11.40 -11.92 -3.78
N ILE A 127 -12.19 -11.15 -3.03
CA ILE A 127 -12.15 -9.68 -3.11
C ILE A 127 -11.17 -9.18 -2.05
N PRO A 128 -9.96 -8.73 -2.43
CA PRO A 128 -8.91 -8.54 -1.47
C PRO A 128 -8.97 -7.11 -0.93
N LYS A 129 -8.75 -6.96 0.38
CA LYS A 129 -8.89 -5.71 1.13
C LYS A 129 -7.55 -5.11 1.59
N ALA A 130 -6.55 -5.97 1.83
CA ALA A 130 -5.24 -5.55 2.32
C ALA A 130 -4.12 -6.40 1.72
N LEU A 131 -2.91 -5.83 1.72
CA LEU A 131 -1.65 -6.44 1.31
C LEU A 131 -0.62 -6.36 2.42
N ALA A 132 0.25 -7.35 2.50
CA ALA A 132 1.50 -7.24 3.23
C ALA A 132 2.58 -8.14 2.64
N PHE A 133 3.84 -7.75 2.83
CA PHE A 133 4.98 -8.60 2.53
C PHE A 133 5.39 -9.42 3.75
N SER A 134 5.85 -10.65 3.52
CA SER A 134 6.40 -11.54 4.54
C SER A 134 7.67 -10.99 5.20
N GLN A 135 8.12 -11.67 6.25
CA GLN A 135 9.43 -11.46 6.86
C GLN A 135 10.57 -11.67 5.83
N SER A 136 11.73 -11.07 6.09
CA SER A 136 12.82 -10.89 5.11
C SER A 136 13.43 -12.21 4.62
N GLY A 137 13.55 -12.33 3.30
CA GLY A 137 14.32 -13.32 2.54
C GLY A 137 14.56 -12.78 1.12
N GLU A 138 15.35 -13.47 0.29
CA GLU A 138 15.63 -13.02 -1.10
C GLU A 138 14.35 -12.86 -1.95
N VAL A 139 13.30 -13.63 -1.64
CA VAL A 139 11.99 -13.55 -2.29
C VAL A 139 10.91 -13.54 -1.23
N GLN A 140 10.41 -12.34 -0.89
CA GLN A 140 9.35 -12.20 0.09
C GLN A 140 8.00 -12.63 -0.49
N ALA A 141 7.25 -13.44 0.26
CA ALA A 141 5.89 -13.80 -0.09
C ALA A 141 4.95 -12.59 0.09
N VAL A 142 3.88 -12.58 -0.70
CA VAL A 142 2.85 -11.53 -0.67
C VAL A 142 1.58 -12.11 -0.05
N TYR A 143 1.10 -11.47 1.01
CA TYR A 143 -0.11 -11.84 1.71
C TYR A 143 -1.26 -10.98 1.24
N THR A 144 -2.39 -11.61 0.94
CA THR A 144 -3.64 -10.93 0.60
C THR A 144 -4.72 -11.31 1.60
N PHE A 145 -5.52 -10.35 2.04
CA PHE A 145 -6.58 -10.54 3.03
C PHE A 145 -7.93 -10.26 2.39
N GLY A 146 -8.83 -11.24 2.41
CA GLY A 146 -10.10 -11.18 1.69
C GLY A 146 -11.25 -10.56 2.49
N LEU A 147 -11.94 -9.60 1.89
CA LEU A 147 -13.04 -8.85 2.50
C LEU A 147 -14.21 -9.74 2.91
N TYR A 148 -14.70 -10.58 1.98
CA TYR A 148 -15.96 -11.31 2.16
C TYR A 148 -15.78 -12.78 2.53
N ASP A 149 -14.73 -13.41 2.02
CA ASP A 149 -14.44 -14.82 2.20
C ASP A 149 -13.63 -15.09 3.47
N GLY A 150 -13.00 -14.06 4.05
CA GLY A 150 -12.14 -14.16 5.23
C GLY A 150 -10.83 -14.88 4.96
N VAL A 151 -10.53 -15.17 3.70
CA VAL A 151 -9.38 -15.98 3.32
C VAL A 151 -8.13 -15.11 3.32
N ILE A 152 -7.03 -15.67 3.82
CA ILE A 152 -5.70 -15.10 3.71
C ILE A 152 -4.90 -15.99 2.76
N TYR A 153 -4.50 -15.47 1.62
CA TYR A 153 -3.61 -16.18 0.69
C TYR A 153 -2.17 -15.72 0.88
N THR A 154 -1.26 -16.70 0.90
CA THR A 154 0.19 -16.48 0.79
C THR A 154 0.61 -16.77 -0.64
N LEU A 155 1.10 -15.76 -1.34
CA LEU A 155 1.56 -15.86 -2.72
C LEU A 155 3.09 -15.84 -2.77
N SER A 156 3.67 -16.73 -3.57
CA SER A 156 5.10 -16.73 -3.82
C SER A 156 5.54 -15.40 -4.43
N GLY A 157 6.52 -14.75 -3.83
CA GLY A 157 7.10 -13.52 -4.38
C GLY A 157 7.82 -13.72 -5.72
N ARG A 158 8.00 -14.97 -6.19
CA ARG A 158 8.71 -15.28 -7.43
C ARG A 158 7.77 -15.26 -8.63
N ASP A 159 6.64 -15.96 -8.52
CA ASP A 159 5.75 -16.25 -9.65
C ASP A 159 4.26 -16.08 -9.32
N GLY A 160 3.93 -15.66 -8.09
CA GLY A 160 2.55 -15.39 -7.68
C GLY A 160 1.73 -16.65 -7.43
N LYS A 161 2.33 -17.85 -7.41
CA LYS A 161 1.62 -19.07 -7.03
C LYS A 161 1.17 -19.02 -5.59
N ILE A 162 -0.01 -19.57 -5.32
CA ILE A 162 -0.51 -19.75 -3.96
C ILE A 162 0.34 -20.81 -3.27
N GLU A 163 1.04 -20.41 -2.21
CA GLU A 163 1.86 -21.29 -1.37
C GLU A 163 1.08 -21.80 -0.16
N ASP A 164 0.21 -20.96 0.40
CA ASP A 164 -0.63 -21.30 1.55
C ASP A 164 -1.98 -20.54 1.51
N GLN A 165 -2.97 -21.08 2.21
CA GLN A 165 -4.29 -20.49 2.39
C GLN A 165 -4.79 -20.71 3.81
N GLN A 166 -5.16 -19.64 4.48
CA GLN A 166 -5.71 -19.66 5.83
C GLN A 166 -7.12 -19.05 5.83
N GLN A 167 -7.96 -19.53 6.75
CA GLN A 167 -9.35 -19.08 6.85
C GLN A 167 -9.62 -18.47 8.22
N THR A 168 -9.96 -17.18 8.24
CA THR A 168 -10.32 -16.45 9.46
C THR A 168 -11.78 -16.65 9.87
N ARG A 169 -12.63 -17.13 8.94
CA ARG A 169 -14.09 -17.30 9.12
C ARG A 169 -14.85 -16.01 9.45
N CYS A 170 -14.25 -14.85 9.22
CA CYS A 170 -14.86 -13.55 9.45
C CYS A 170 -14.92 -12.72 8.17
N ARG A 171 -15.73 -11.65 8.17
CA ARG A 171 -15.65 -10.63 7.13
C ARG A 171 -14.68 -9.55 7.57
N ILE A 172 -13.70 -9.28 6.74
CA ILE A 172 -12.56 -8.43 7.07
C ILE A 172 -12.84 -7.00 6.63
N GLY A 173 -13.16 -6.12 7.57
CA GLY A 173 -13.35 -4.69 7.32
C GLY A 173 -12.06 -4.01 6.86
N ASN A 174 -10.95 -4.26 7.55
CA ASN A 174 -9.61 -3.81 7.19
C ASN A 174 -8.54 -4.66 7.90
N VAL A 175 -7.29 -4.54 7.43
CA VAL A 175 -6.13 -5.18 8.08
C VAL A 175 -4.96 -4.20 8.15
N SER A 176 -4.28 -4.19 9.29
CA SER A 176 -2.96 -3.59 9.45
C SER A 176 -1.98 -4.70 9.86
N ALA A 177 -1.00 -4.98 9.01
CA ALA A 177 -0.09 -6.10 9.20
C ALA A 177 1.37 -5.66 9.31
N ASN A 178 2.07 -6.24 10.28
CA ASN A 178 3.53 -6.22 10.39
C ASN A 178 4.01 -7.68 10.37
N LEU A 179 4.04 -8.27 9.17
CA LEU A 179 4.46 -9.66 9.02
C LEU A 179 5.98 -9.83 9.18
N ARG A 180 6.77 -8.74 9.17
CA ARG A 180 8.16 -8.78 9.66
C ARG A 180 8.24 -9.13 11.14
N ARG A 181 7.18 -8.93 11.91
CA ARG A 181 7.04 -9.38 13.29
C ARG A 181 6.03 -10.53 13.43
N GLY A 182 5.54 -11.05 12.32
CA GLY A 182 4.50 -12.07 12.29
C GLY A 182 3.25 -11.64 13.05
N VAL A 183 2.82 -10.38 12.96
CA VAL A 183 1.59 -9.93 13.63
C VAL A 183 0.71 -9.14 12.67
N PHE A 184 -0.59 -9.27 12.83
CA PHE A 184 -1.55 -8.45 12.10
C PHE A 184 -2.80 -8.19 12.95
N CYS A 185 -3.36 -7.00 12.79
CA CYS A 185 -4.64 -6.61 13.37
C CYS A 185 -5.69 -6.65 12.27
N LEU A 186 -6.81 -7.30 12.54
CA LEU A 186 -7.93 -7.47 11.64
C LEU A 186 -9.16 -6.83 12.27
N ASP A 187 -9.89 -6.05 11.48
CA ASP A 187 -11.21 -5.55 11.86
C ASP A 187 -12.28 -6.56 11.41
N ASP A 188 -12.80 -7.35 12.34
CA ASP A 188 -13.90 -8.26 12.10
C ASP A 188 -15.20 -7.46 12.18
N LEU A 189 -15.92 -7.36 11.06
CA LEU A 189 -17.17 -6.59 11.00
C LEU A 189 -18.25 -7.07 11.99
N ALA A 190 -18.17 -8.30 12.51
CA ALA A 190 -19.10 -8.83 13.49
C ALA A 190 -18.66 -8.65 14.95
N GLN A 191 -17.35 -8.64 15.22
CA GLN A 191 -16.80 -8.72 16.59
C GLN A 191 -15.88 -7.55 16.97
N GLY A 192 -15.55 -6.68 16.02
CA GLY A 192 -14.59 -5.61 16.19
C GLY A 192 -13.15 -6.06 15.89
N MET A 193 -12.17 -5.37 16.48
CA MET A 193 -10.76 -5.61 16.15
C MET A 193 -10.17 -6.80 16.91
N ALA A 194 -9.41 -7.63 16.21
CA ALA A 194 -8.66 -8.75 16.76
C ALA A 194 -7.17 -8.67 16.34
N LEU A 195 -6.28 -8.93 17.28
CA LEU A 195 -4.83 -9.01 17.04
C LEU A 195 -4.42 -10.48 16.93
N TYR A 196 -3.72 -10.81 15.85
CA TYR A 196 -3.26 -12.16 15.55
C TYR A 196 -1.74 -12.21 15.47
N GLN A 197 -1.18 -13.33 15.91
CA GLN A 197 0.21 -13.68 15.72
C GLN A 197 0.31 -14.83 14.72
N TYR A 198 1.14 -14.65 13.71
CA TYR A 198 1.35 -15.58 12.60
C TYR A 198 2.08 -16.85 13.07
N SER A 199 2.85 -16.80 14.17
CA SER A 199 3.55 -17.96 14.74
C SER A 199 2.69 -18.84 15.65
N SER A 200 1.36 -18.71 15.61
CA SER A 200 0.45 -19.47 16.48
C SER A 200 -0.82 -19.87 15.74
N TRP A 201 -0.66 -20.59 14.64
CA TRP A 201 -1.75 -21.32 14.00
C TRP A 201 -1.28 -22.76 13.77
N ASP A 202 -1.19 -23.50 14.89
CA ASP A 202 -1.16 -24.96 14.90
C ASP A 202 -2.57 -25.52 14.66
#